data_AF-A0A2M7VEX5-F1
#
_entry.id   AF-A0A2M7VEX5-F1
#
_cell.length_a   1.000
_cell.length_b   1.000
_cell.length_c   1.000
_cell.angle_alpha   90.00
_cell.angle_beta   90.00
_cell.angle_gamma   90.00
#
_symmetry.space_group_name_H-M   'P 1'
#
loop_
_entity.id
_entity.type
_entity.pdbx_description
1 polymer ?
#
loop_
_entity_poly.entity_id
_entity_poly.type
_entity_poly.pdbx_seq_one_letter_code
_entity_poly.pdbx_strand_id
1 'polypeptide(L)'
;MILKSALPKIESKLAKGYLLGIAGGVLGLFLNATLIDVFEASKVAETLWILLGIALGTILLYKNKFNLRDSLGKIFTSHVFILIYLFVITLVFFGPSIGTFFVGDDFSWLRWAANTTIQDLPRYFINSDGFFYRPVTKTIVFFLWSLFSFQPYGYHLFALLIHLLTGLVVYIISFKLFKNKLIAFITSFIFLVLPIQGETLYWFATISTLLCVLFIVYGLMLIVKFRKTKSFIFYVLSLLFYLLALGSYEMGIVFPFLIITIDLFLKNKKDKEFYLSYFPFVLLIPVYYFVRQLSNTAPIGGDYSYSLVHLPQNVIGNFAGYWGVYIFGERFFAVYDYSRLVLRQNVGIVIIFLLFFITVAAIVVYLNKERFKKLLHEKLSRIFIYSIIFSFTSLLTFLGLGNIAERYGYLSSIGFVFALSVLIIWISNFGAKKLRNKKYQALIIVILVFLLGIFYWREQQMERKEWARSGRITNRTLAYLRIYNEDVKKNSTFYIANIPTKQGQAWIFPVGLEDGIWFVYRDSTLKIVKLKDIEEARRIKEELTAAKVLDNYVFYFDKDGMIAEIK
;
A
#
# COMPACT_ATOMS: atom_id res chain seq x y z
N MET A 1 29.72 13.93 -10.76
CA MET A 1 30.16 14.56 -9.48
C MET A 1 31.67 14.74 -9.40
N ILE A 2 32.46 13.67 -9.62
CA ILE A 2 33.94 13.73 -9.64
C ILE A 2 34.43 14.71 -10.70
N LEU A 3 33.97 14.54 -11.95
CA LEU A 3 34.26 15.43 -13.08
C LEU A 3 34.00 16.90 -12.75
N LYS A 4 32.79 17.23 -12.25
CA LYS A 4 32.37 18.58 -11.84
C LYS A 4 33.33 19.22 -10.82
N SER A 5 33.91 18.42 -9.93
CA SER A 5 34.86 18.91 -8.92
C SER A 5 36.30 19.08 -9.43
N ALA A 6 36.65 18.41 -10.53
CA ALA A 6 38.01 18.38 -11.09
C ALA A 6 38.15 19.34 -12.27
N LEU A 7 37.13 19.45 -13.12
CA LEU A 7 37.09 20.29 -14.33
C LEU A 7 37.60 21.73 -14.13
N PRO A 8 37.24 22.46 -13.05
CA PRO A 8 37.75 23.81 -12.83
C PRO A 8 39.26 23.89 -12.60
N LYS A 9 39.90 22.80 -12.15
CA LYS A 9 41.32 22.73 -11.78
C LYS A 9 42.22 22.20 -12.89
N ILE A 10 41.64 21.75 -14.00
CA ILE A 10 42.41 21.17 -15.10
C ILE A 10 42.76 22.28 -16.07
N GLU A 11 44.03 22.62 -16.19
CA GLU A 11 44.47 23.70 -17.07
C GLU A 11 44.59 23.23 -18.53
N SER A 12 44.98 21.96 -18.75
CA SER A 12 45.11 21.38 -20.09
C SER A 12 43.76 21.27 -20.81
N LYS A 13 43.66 21.91 -21.99
CA LYS A 13 42.51 21.81 -22.89
C LYS A 13 42.30 20.37 -23.38
N LEU A 14 43.37 19.63 -23.65
CA LEU A 14 43.31 18.23 -24.07
C LEU A 14 42.71 17.35 -22.97
N ALA A 15 43.19 17.49 -21.73
CA ALA A 15 42.67 16.72 -20.60
C ALA A 15 41.20 17.05 -20.31
N LYS A 16 40.82 18.33 -20.40
CA LYS A 16 39.40 18.76 -20.31
C LYS A 16 38.55 18.14 -21.41
N GLY A 17 39.00 18.20 -22.66
CA GLY A 17 38.30 17.63 -23.82
C GLY A 17 38.11 16.13 -23.69
N TYR A 18 39.16 15.40 -23.32
CA TYR A 18 39.09 13.95 -23.07
C TYR A 18 38.06 13.61 -21.98
N LEU A 19 38.12 14.27 -20.83
CA LEU A 19 37.19 14.01 -19.71
C LEU A 19 35.73 14.30 -20.04
N LEU A 20 35.46 15.39 -20.79
CA LEU A 20 34.12 15.69 -21.27
C LEU A 20 33.66 14.68 -22.32
N GLY A 21 34.55 14.25 -23.22
CA GLY A 21 34.29 13.21 -24.21
C GLY A 21 33.93 11.87 -23.58
N ILE A 22 34.70 11.40 -22.58
CA ILE A 22 34.38 10.18 -21.83
C ILE A 22 33.04 10.32 -21.09
N ALA A 23 32.76 11.47 -20.48
CA ALA A 23 31.48 11.68 -19.82
C ALA A 23 30.29 11.64 -20.80
N GLY A 24 30.44 12.22 -21.99
CA GLY A 24 29.46 12.12 -23.08
C GLY A 24 29.31 10.69 -23.58
N GLY A 25 30.42 9.96 -23.74
CA GLY A 25 30.43 8.55 -24.14
C GLY A 25 29.72 7.64 -23.13
N VAL A 26 29.95 7.82 -21.83
CA VAL A 26 29.23 7.10 -20.76
C VAL A 26 27.74 7.36 -20.82
N LEU A 27 27.32 8.61 -21.05
CA LEU A 27 25.90 8.96 -21.20
C LEU A 27 25.28 8.31 -22.43
N GLY A 28 25.94 8.40 -23.59
CA GLY A 28 25.50 7.76 -24.82
C GLY A 28 25.39 6.24 -24.69
N LEU A 29 26.37 5.62 -24.03
CA LEU A 29 26.34 4.19 -23.70
C LEU A 29 25.17 3.83 -22.79
N PHE A 30 24.89 4.63 -21.77
CA PHE A 30 23.76 4.37 -20.87
C PHE A 30 22.41 4.46 -21.58
N LEU A 31 22.27 5.39 -22.54
CA LEU A 31 21.08 5.51 -23.38
C LEU A 31 20.90 4.30 -24.32
N ASN A 32 22.01 3.72 -24.81
CA ASN A 32 21.98 2.54 -25.68
C ASN A 32 22.02 1.20 -24.91
N ALA A 33 22.33 1.21 -23.62
CA ALA A 33 22.51 -0.01 -22.82
C ALA A 33 21.22 -0.84 -22.69
N THR A 34 20.05 -0.25 -22.90
CA THR A 34 18.76 -0.97 -22.94
C THR A 34 18.47 -1.62 -24.30
N LEU A 35 19.29 -1.35 -25.31
CA LEU A 35 19.11 -1.82 -26.71
C LEU A 35 20.21 -2.80 -27.15
N ILE A 36 21.20 -3.05 -26.29
CA ILE A 36 22.38 -3.87 -26.60
C ILE A 36 22.25 -5.24 -25.90
N ASP A 37 22.58 -6.29 -26.64
CA ASP A 37 22.65 -7.66 -26.13
C ASP A 37 23.73 -7.80 -25.04
N VAL A 38 23.54 -8.71 -24.08
CA VAL A 38 24.44 -8.89 -22.93
C VAL A 38 25.87 -9.25 -23.36
N PHE A 39 26.05 -10.05 -24.41
CA PHE A 39 27.37 -10.42 -24.90
C PHE A 39 28.08 -9.23 -25.55
N GLU A 40 27.36 -8.43 -26.34
CA GLU A 40 27.92 -7.21 -26.94
C GLU A 40 28.18 -6.13 -25.88
N ALA A 41 27.35 -6.06 -24.84
CA ALA A 41 27.57 -5.18 -23.69
C ALA A 41 28.89 -5.49 -22.99
N SER A 42 29.31 -6.76 -22.91
CA SER A 42 30.57 -7.15 -22.25
C SER A 42 31.82 -6.60 -22.96
N LYS A 43 31.84 -6.62 -24.30
CA LYS A 43 32.96 -6.10 -25.12
C LYS A 43 33.08 -4.58 -24.99
N VAL A 44 31.92 -3.91 -24.98
CA VAL A 44 31.83 -2.46 -24.79
C VAL A 44 32.24 -2.07 -23.37
N ALA A 45 31.86 -2.87 -22.37
CA ALA A 45 32.21 -2.62 -20.97
C ALA A 45 33.72 -2.66 -20.75
N GLU A 46 34.44 -3.63 -21.30
CA GLU A 46 35.91 -3.71 -21.18
C GLU A 46 36.59 -2.41 -21.65
N THR A 47 36.24 -1.97 -22.87
CA THR A 47 36.75 -0.70 -23.42
C THR A 47 36.37 0.49 -22.54
N LEU A 48 35.12 0.52 -22.05
CA LEU A 48 34.65 1.58 -21.16
C LEU A 48 35.44 1.63 -19.84
N TRP A 49 35.75 0.49 -19.23
CA TRP A 49 36.52 0.42 -17.98
C TRP A 49 37.93 0.96 -18.15
N ILE A 50 38.61 0.62 -19.26
CA ILE A 50 39.93 1.16 -19.60
C ILE A 50 39.86 2.68 -19.73
N LEU A 51 38.90 3.19 -20.51
CA LEU A 51 38.71 4.63 -20.72
C LEU A 51 38.37 5.38 -19.42
N LEU A 52 37.52 4.79 -18.56
CA LEU A 52 37.22 5.32 -17.24
C LEU A 52 38.45 5.32 -16.32
N GLY A 53 39.30 4.30 -16.40
CA GLY A 53 40.56 4.22 -15.68
C GLY A 53 41.51 5.35 -16.08
N ILE A 54 41.68 5.58 -17.39
CA ILE A 54 42.49 6.69 -17.92
C ILE A 54 41.89 8.05 -17.51
N ALA A 55 40.56 8.19 -17.54
CA ALA A 55 39.88 9.41 -17.06
C ALA A 55 40.12 9.65 -15.57
N LEU A 56 40.08 8.61 -14.74
CA LEU A 56 40.36 8.71 -13.32
C LEU A 56 41.83 9.09 -13.06
N GLY A 57 42.77 8.47 -13.78
CA GLY A 57 44.20 8.80 -13.73
C GLY A 57 44.46 10.25 -14.14
N THR A 58 43.80 10.71 -15.20
CA THR A 58 43.85 12.11 -15.65
C THR A 58 43.37 13.05 -14.54
N ILE A 59 42.26 12.72 -13.87
CA ILE A 59 41.76 13.54 -12.74
C ILE A 59 42.76 13.56 -11.57
N LEU A 60 43.43 12.45 -11.30
CA LEU A 60 44.42 12.33 -10.22
C LEU A 60 45.64 13.22 -10.45
N LEU A 61 46.12 13.34 -11.69
CA LEU A 61 47.27 14.19 -12.05
C LEU A 61 47.06 15.67 -11.69
N TYR A 62 45.83 16.17 -11.81
CA TYR A 62 45.50 17.58 -11.53
C TYR A 62 44.90 17.79 -10.13
N LYS A 63 44.76 16.74 -9.34
CA LYS A 63 44.13 16.80 -8.02
C LYS A 63 44.92 15.97 -7.00
N ASN A 64 45.95 16.60 -6.42
CA ASN A 64 46.87 15.99 -5.43
C ASN A 64 46.22 15.31 -4.20
N LYS A 65 44.93 15.56 -3.91
CA LYS A 65 44.17 14.84 -2.88
C LYS A 65 42.79 14.45 -3.42
N PHE A 66 42.69 13.25 -4.01
CA PHE A 66 41.43 12.63 -4.39
C PHE A 66 41.23 11.33 -3.64
N ASN A 67 40.23 11.28 -2.77
CA ASN A 67 39.81 10.04 -2.11
C ASN A 67 38.63 9.44 -2.89
N LEU A 68 38.90 8.35 -3.61
CA LEU A 68 37.88 7.63 -4.38
C LEU A 68 36.80 7.05 -3.45
N ARG A 69 37.19 6.49 -2.30
CA ARG A 69 36.27 5.90 -1.32
C ARG A 69 35.23 6.90 -0.84
N ASP A 70 35.66 8.11 -0.50
CA ASP A 70 34.74 9.16 -0.03
C ASP A 70 33.80 9.63 -1.15
N SER A 71 34.31 9.68 -2.38
CA SER A 71 33.53 10.09 -3.55
C SER A 71 32.47 9.04 -3.89
N LEU A 72 32.83 7.76 -3.89
CA LEU A 72 31.91 6.63 -4.07
C LEU A 72 30.89 6.58 -2.93
N GLY A 73 31.32 6.74 -1.68
CA GLY A 73 30.43 6.79 -0.52
C GLY A 73 29.36 7.87 -0.65
N LYS A 74 29.72 9.07 -1.14
CA LYS A 74 28.75 10.15 -1.42
C LYS A 74 27.77 9.81 -2.54
N ILE A 75 28.20 9.04 -3.56
CA ILE A 75 27.33 8.59 -4.66
C ILE A 75 26.32 7.56 -4.14
N PHE A 76 26.78 6.51 -3.49
CA PHE A 76 25.92 5.43 -2.98
C PHE A 76 24.99 5.88 -1.83
N THR A 77 25.32 6.98 -1.14
CA THR A 77 24.45 7.61 -0.12
C THR A 77 23.68 8.84 -0.63
N SER A 78 23.70 9.07 -1.95
CA SER A 78 22.91 10.13 -2.59
C SER A 78 21.42 9.79 -2.56
N HIS A 79 20.57 10.82 -2.69
CA HIS A 79 19.13 10.59 -2.77
C HIS A 79 18.76 9.72 -3.97
N VAL A 80 19.42 9.90 -5.12
CA VAL A 80 19.18 9.11 -6.34
C VAL A 80 19.42 7.62 -6.09
N PHE A 81 20.56 7.26 -5.50
CA PHE A 81 20.84 5.85 -5.18
C PHE A 81 19.87 5.29 -4.15
N ILE A 82 19.46 6.09 -3.16
CA ILE A 82 18.42 5.68 -2.22
C ILE A 82 17.09 5.38 -2.94
N LEU A 83 16.69 6.19 -3.92
CA LEU A 83 15.49 5.91 -4.73
C LEU A 83 15.63 4.58 -5.49
N ILE A 84 16.80 4.34 -6.09
CA ILE A 84 17.10 3.08 -6.78
C ILE A 84 17.02 1.89 -5.81
N TYR A 85 17.58 2.01 -4.61
CA TYR A 85 17.50 0.95 -3.59
C TYR A 85 16.06 0.66 -3.18
N LEU A 86 15.26 1.70 -2.91
CA LEU A 86 13.85 1.52 -2.55
C LEU A 86 13.07 0.88 -3.70
N PHE A 87 13.32 1.28 -4.95
CA PHE A 87 12.73 0.65 -6.13
C PHE A 87 13.07 -0.84 -6.24
N VAL A 88 14.36 -1.20 -6.14
CA VAL A 88 14.81 -2.59 -6.20
C VAL A 88 14.22 -3.41 -5.04
N ILE A 89 14.18 -2.86 -3.83
CA ILE A 89 13.57 -3.53 -2.66
C ILE A 89 12.08 -3.81 -2.92
N THR A 90 11.33 -2.81 -3.40
CA THR A 90 9.91 -2.99 -3.72
C THR A 90 9.71 -4.09 -4.78
N LEU A 91 10.56 -4.14 -5.81
CA LEU A 91 10.52 -5.22 -6.81
C LEU A 91 10.88 -6.59 -6.23
N VAL A 92 11.87 -6.66 -5.33
CA VAL A 92 12.29 -7.93 -4.72
C VAL A 92 11.17 -8.50 -3.86
N PHE A 93 10.52 -7.69 -3.03
CA PHE A 93 9.46 -8.14 -2.12
C PHE A 93 8.12 -8.38 -2.81
N PHE A 94 7.72 -7.47 -3.70
CA PHE A 94 6.37 -7.46 -4.27
C PHE A 94 6.33 -7.58 -5.80
N GLY A 95 7.48 -7.66 -6.49
CA GLY A 95 7.51 -7.97 -7.93
C GLY A 95 6.73 -9.23 -8.32
N PRO A 96 6.68 -10.30 -7.51
CA PRO A 96 5.82 -11.44 -7.81
C PRO A 96 4.31 -11.12 -7.92
N SER A 97 3.82 -10.02 -7.31
CA SER A 97 2.41 -9.64 -7.43
C SER A 97 2.02 -9.25 -8.85
N ILE A 98 2.99 -8.80 -9.67
CA ILE A 98 2.78 -8.45 -11.08
C ILE A 98 2.22 -9.64 -11.88
N GLY A 99 2.60 -10.87 -11.52
CA GLY A 99 2.16 -12.09 -12.19
C GLY A 99 0.93 -12.76 -11.59
N THR A 100 0.34 -12.19 -10.53
CA THR A 100 -0.89 -12.73 -9.92
C THR A 100 -2.09 -12.40 -10.79
N PHE A 101 -2.97 -13.37 -11.00
CA PHE A 101 -4.21 -13.18 -11.77
C PHE A 101 -5.30 -12.53 -10.91
N PHE A 102 -6.31 -11.95 -11.56
CA PHE A 102 -7.43 -11.28 -10.90
C PHE A 102 -8.24 -12.19 -9.98
N VAL A 103 -8.71 -11.63 -8.87
CA VAL A 103 -9.47 -12.33 -7.83
C VAL A 103 -10.59 -11.47 -7.24
N GLY A 104 -11.61 -12.12 -6.67
CA GLY A 104 -12.72 -11.46 -6.01
C GLY A 104 -13.44 -10.46 -6.90
N ASP A 105 -13.67 -9.25 -6.38
CA ASP A 105 -14.33 -8.17 -7.09
C ASP A 105 -13.43 -7.47 -8.14
N ASP A 106 -12.18 -7.91 -8.37
CA ASP A 106 -11.37 -7.43 -9.51
C ASP A 106 -12.17 -7.52 -10.81
N PHE A 107 -12.90 -8.62 -11.00
CA PHE A 107 -13.75 -8.83 -12.18
C PHE A 107 -14.87 -7.79 -12.28
N SER A 108 -15.46 -7.34 -11.17
CA SER A 108 -16.49 -6.29 -11.16
C SER A 108 -15.91 -4.95 -11.60
N TRP A 109 -14.72 -4.58 -11.09
CA TRP A 109 -14.00 -3.38 -11.51
C TRP A 109 -13.65 -3.40 -13.00
N LEU A 110 -13.14 -4.54 -13.48
CA LEU A 110 -12.80 -4.72 -14.88
C LEU A 110 -14.04 -4.69 -15.78
N ARG A 111 -15.16 -5.31 -15.36
CA ARG A 111 -16.39 -5.34 -16.16
C ARG A 111 -16.97 -3.95 -16.35
N TRP A 112 -16.96 -3.10 -15.32
CA TRP A 112 -17.36 -1.70 -15.52
C TRP A 112 -16.48 -1.00 -16.52
N ALA A 113 -15.16 -1.11 -16.38
CA ALA A 113 -14.24 -0.49 -17.32
C ALA A 113 -14.45 -1.00 -18.76
N ALA A 114 -14.72 -2.30 -18.93
CA ALA A 114 -15.00 -2.91 -20.22
C ALA A 114 -16.32 -2.46 -20.87
N ASN A 115 -17.32 -2.07 -20.07
CA ASN A 115 -18.63 -1.59 -20.53
C ASN A 115 -18.75 -0.06 -20.58
N THR A 116 -17.66 0.66 -20.34
CA THR A 116 -17.64 2.14 -20.28
C THR A 116 -16.93 2.71 -21.49
N THR A 117 -17.43 3.82 -22.03
CA THR A 117 -16.73 4.64 -23.02
C THR A 117 -16.21 5.94 -22.40
N ILE A 118 -15.35 6.68 -23.12
CA ILE A 118 -14.80 7.95 -22.59
C ILE A 118 -15.92 8.98 -22.29
N GLN A 119 -17.03 8.94 -23.03
CA GLN A 119 -18.20 9.80 -22.83
C GLN A 119 -18.96 9.48 -21.54
N ASP A 120 -18.83 8.26 -21.02
CA ASP A 120 -19.50 7.81 -19.81
C ASP A 120 -18.73 8.19 -18.53
N LEU A 121 -17.47 8.64 -18.63
CA LEU A 121 -16.65 8.99 -17.45
C LEU A 121 -17.30 9.97 -16.47
N PRO A 122 -18.01 11.04 -16.91
CA PRO A 122 -18.73 11.92 -15.99
C PRO A 122 -19.78 11.18 -15.14
N ARG A 123 -20.37 10.08 -15.65
CA ARG A 123 -21.37 9.28 -14.92
C ARG A 123 -20.78 8.68 -13.65
N TYR A 124 -19.50 8.33 -13.61
CA TYR A 124 -18.86 7.77 -12.41
C TYR A 124 -18.96 8.70 -11.19
N PHE A 125 -19.02 10.02 -11.42
CA PHE A 125 -19.10 11.04 -10.36
C PHE A 125 -20.53 11.29 -9.85
N ILE A 126 -21.54 10.74 -10.52
CA ILE A 126 -22.96 10.97 -10.21
C ILE A 126 -23.68 9.65 -9.90
N ASN A 127 -23.19 8.51 -10.40
CA ASN A 127 -23.82 7.21 -10.21
C ASN A 127 -22.76 6.11 -9.94
N SER A 128 -23.00 5.34 -8.90
CA SER A 128 -22.17 4.22 -8.44
C SER A 128 -22.64 2.87 -8.96
N ASP A 129 -23.81 2.81 -9.60
CA ASP A 129 -24.46 1.61 -10.16
C ASP A 129 -24.58 0.47 -9.14
N GLY A 130 -25.03 0.80 -7.91
CA GLY A 130 -25.23 -0.19 -6.85
C GLY A 130 -23.93 -0.70 -6.21
N PHE A 131 -22.80 -0.03 -6.44
CA PHE A 131 -21.50 -0.37 -5.86
C PHE A 131 -20.89 0.77 -5.02
N PHE A 132 -19.59 0.72 -4.72
CA PHE A 132 -18.85 1.77 -4.02
C PHE A 132 -18.75 3.06 -4.83
N TYR A 133 -19.05 4.19 -4.19
CA TYR A 133 -18.80 5.53 -4.73
C TYR A 133 -17.30 5.85 -4.69
N ARG A 134 -16.60 5.48 -5.75
CA ARG A 134 -15.13 5.66 -5.92
C ARG A 134 -14.79 6.16 -7.33
N PRO A 135 -15.29 7.34 -7.75
CA PRO A 135 -15.19 7.82 -9.13
C PRO A 135 -13.76 7.96 -9.66
N VAL A 136 -12.82 8.40 -8.83
CA VAL A 136 -11.42 8.57 -9.22
C VAL A 136 -10.79 7.21 -9.49
N THR A 137 -11.05 6.23 -8.62
CA THR A 137 -10.58 4.86 -8.81
C THR A 137 -11.18 4.25 -10.06
N LYS A 138 -12.51 4.36 -10.28
CA LYS A 138 -13.17 3.85 -11.50
C LYS A 138 -12.56 4.47 -12.76
N THR A 139 -12.29 5.77 -12.76
CA THR A 139 -11.63 6.48 -13.87
C THR A 139 -10.23 5.94 -14.16
N ILE A 140 -9.43 5.68 -13.12
CA ILE A 140 -8.10 5.10 -13.29
C ILE A 140 -8.18 3.67 -13.82
N VAL A 141 -9.11 2.85 -13.31
CA VAL A 141 -9.33 1.48 -13.79
C VAL A 141 -9.75 1.47 -15.26
N PHE A 142 -10.57 2.43 -15.70
CA PHE A 142 -10.91 2.62 -17.12
C PHE A 142 -9.68 2.85 -18.01
N PHE A 143 -8.76 3.74 -17.60
CA PHE A 143 -7.54 3.97 -18.37
C PHE A 143 -6.60 2.75 -18.35
N LEU A 144 -6.51 2.04 -17.22
CA LEU A 144 -5.76 0.79 -17.16
C LEU A 144 -6.35 -0.27 -18.09
N TRP A 145 -7.68 -0.40 -18.14
CA TRP A 145 -8.37 -1.27 -19.10
C TRP A 145 -8.10 -0.90 -20.54
N SER A 146 -8.12 0.38 -20.86
CA SER A 146 -7.83 0.86 -22.22
C SER A 146 -6.40 0.52 -22.66
N LEU A 147 -5.45 0.44 -21.73
CA LEU A 147 -4.04 0.14 -22.02
C LEU A 147 -3.69 -1.35 -21.96
N PHE A 148 -4.30 -2.11 -21.05
CA PHE A 148 -3.89 -3.47 -20.72
C PHE A 148 -4.98 -4.52 -20.93
N SER A 149 -6.24 -4.11 -21.14
CA SER A 149 -7.38 -5.01 -21.33
C SER A 149 -7.44 -6.08 -20.22
N PHE A 150 -7.74 -7.34 -20.51
CA PHE A 150 -7.86 -8.40 -19.51
C PHE A 150 -6.51 -9.02 -19.07
N GLN A 151 -5.42 -8.25 -19.11
CA GLN A 151 -4.07 -8.73 -18.72
C GLN A 151 -3.65 -8.16 -17.36
N PRO A 152 -3.35 -8.97 -16.33
CA PRO A 152 -3.12 -8.49 -14.97
C PRO A 152 -1.84 -7.67 -14.78
N TYR A 153 -0.81 -7.91 -15.60
CA TYR A 153 0.53 -7.36 -15.38
C TYR A 153 0.57 -5.82 -15.26
N GLY A 154 -0.15 -5.11 -16.13
CA GLY A 154 -0.18 -3.64 -16.13
C GLY A 154 -0.87 -3.05 -14.90
N TYR A 155 -1.90 -3.73 -14.38
CA TYR A 155 -2.66 -3.31 -13.21
C TYR A 155 -1.83 -3.43 -11.93
N HIS A 156 -1.21 -4.58 -11.72
CA HIS A 156 -0.36 -4.82 -10.55
C HIS A 156 0.94 -4.01 -10.61
N LEU A 157 1.52 -3.81 -11.81
CA LEU A 157 2.65 -2.89 -11.97
C LEU A 157 2.27 -1.46 -11.57
N PHE A 158 1.09 -0.98 -12.01
CA PHE A 158 0.60 0.34 -11.61
C PHE A 158 0.42 0.43 -10.10
N ALA A 159 -0.22 -0.55 -9.46
CA ALA A 159 -0.36 -0.61 -8.00
C ALA A 159 1.00 -0.55 -7.28
N LEU A 160 1.98 -1.30 -7.78
CA LEU A 160 3.33 -1.34 -7.23
C LEU A 160 4.06 0.01 -7.35
N LEU A 161 3.87 0.73 -8.46
CA LEU A 161 4.39 2.08 -8.64
C LEU A 161 3.76 3.08 -7.66
N ILE A 162 2.44 3.00 -7.42
CA ILE A 162 1.77 3.83 -6.42
C ILE A 162 2.29 3.54 -5.00
N HIS A 163 2.53 2.27 -4.69
CA HIS A 163 3.15 1.86 -3.42
C HIS A 163 4.56 2.42 -3.26
N LEU A 164 5.40 2.31 -4.29
CA LEU A 164 6.73 2.93 -4.31
C LEU A 164 6.65 4.43 -4.08
N LEU A 165 5.82 5.16 -4.84
CA LEU A 165 5.65 6.61 -4.71
C LEU A 165 5.23 7.01 -3.28
N THR A 166 4.36 6.21 -2.65
CA THR A 166 3.99 6.40 -1.25
C THR A 166 5.19 6.20 -0.33
N GLY A 167 5.99 5.15 -0.54
CA GLY A 167 7.26 4.94 0.19
C GLY A 167 8.24 6.10 0.00
N LEU A 168 8.36 6.67 -1.20
CA LEU A 168 9.20 7.85 -1.44
C LEU A 168 8.74 9.06 -0.63
N VAL A 169 7.43 9.26 -0.48
CA VAL A 169 6.89 10.28 0.41
C VAL A 169 7.25 10.00 1.88
N VAL A 170 7.11 8.75 2.34
CA VAL A 170 7.53 8.33 3.68
C VAL A 170 9.02 8.63 3.90
N TYR A 171 9.88 8.33 2.92
CA TYR A 171 11.30 8.70 2.94
C TYR A 171 11.51 10.21 3.11
N ILE A 172 10.83 11.03 2.31
CA ILE A 172 10.97 12.49 2.35
C ILE A 172 10.52 13.05 3.71
N ILE A 173 9.40 12.56 4.23
CA ILE A 173 8.88 12.96 5.56
C ILE A 173 9.87 12.52 6.64
N SER A 174 10.32 11.26 6.61
CA SER A 174 11.29 10.73 7.57
C SER A 174 12.59 11.55 7.56
N PHE A 175 13.12 11.89 6.39
CA PHE A 175 14.31 12.72 6.28
C PHE A 175 14.10 14.12 6.86
N LYS A 176 12.92 14.72 6.66
CA LYS A 176 12.57 16.01 7.27
C LYS A 176 12.47 15.93 8.80
N LEU A 177 11.95 14.83 9.35
CA LEU A 177 11.81 14.61 10.78
C LEU A 177 13.16 14.32 11.45
N PHE A 178 13.89 13.31 10.99
CA PHE A 178 15.10 12.81 11.65
C PHE A 178 16.38 13.52 11.21
N LYS A 179 16.41 14.17 10.04
CA LYS A 179 17.62 14.79 9.45
C LYS A 179 18.77 13.79 9.24
N ASN A 180 18.44 12.52 9.06
CA ASN A 180 19.40 11.44 8.87
C ASN A 180 18.93 10.56 7.70
N LYS A 181 19.76 10.43 6.66
CA LYS A 181 19.42 9.67 5.45
C LYS A 181 19.26 8.17 5.71
N LEU A 182 20.08 7.60 6.60
CA LEU A 182 20.02 6.19 6.94
C LEU A 182 18.71 5.86 7.66
N ILE A 183 18.34 6.66 8.67
CA ILE A 183 17.05 6.49 9.36
C ILE A 183 15.90 6.68 8.38
N ALA A 184 15.96 7.70 7.51
CA ALA A 184 14.93 7.93 6.51
C ALA A 184 14.75 6.76 5.54
N PHE A 185 15.87 6.21 5.07
CA PHE A 185 15.88 5.01 4.24
C PHE A 185 15.27 3.82 4.99
N ILE A 186 15.69 3.57 6.23
CA ILE A 186 15.17 2.47 7.06
C ILE A 186 13.66 2.61 7.29
N THR A 187 13.17 3.80 7.63
CA THR A 187 11.73 4.02 7.82
C THR A 187 10.94 3.68 6.56
N SER A 188 11.42 4.14 5.39
CA SER A 188 10.78 3.85 4.11
C SER A 188 10.91 2.39 3.71
N PHE A 189 12.06 1.77 3.97
CA PHE A 189 12.29 0.35 3.75
C PHE A 189 11.27 -0.49 4.52
N ILE A 190 11.15 -0.27 5.83
CA ILE A 190 10.20 -0.99 6.70
C ILE A 190 8.77 -0.82 6.17
N PHE A 191 8.37 0.39 5.78
CA PHE A 191 7.03 0.63 5.22
C PHE A 191 6.77 -0.16 3.94
N LEU A 192 7.75 -0.16 3.04
CA LEU A 192 7.67 -0.80 1.72
C LEU A 192 7.72 -2.34 1.78
N VAL A 193 8.09 -2.93 2.91
CA VAL A 193 8.20 -4.39 3.06
C VAL A 193 7.31 -4.95 4.16
N LEU A 194 6.44 -4.12 4.74
CA LEU A 194 5.59 -4.52 5.86
C LEU A 194 4.61 -5.62 5.41
N PRO A 195 4.43 -6.72 6.17
CA PRO A 195 3.56 -7.84 5.79
C PRO A 195 2.15 -7.40 5.37
N ILE A 196 1.54 -6.51 6.16
CA ILE A 196 0.17 -6.00 5.92
C ILE A 196 -0.07 -5.34 4.54
N GLN A 197 0.99 -5.00 3.78
CA GLN A 197 0.83 -4.43 2.44
C GLN A 197 0.44 -5.49 1.40
N GLY A 198 0.59 -6.79 1.70
CA GLY A 198 0.36 -7.89 0.77
C GLY A 198 -1.03 -7.90 0.16
N GLU A 199 -2.09 -7.89 0.97
CA GLU A 199 -3.47 -7.79 0.47
C GLU A 199 -3.63 -6.61 -0.50
N THR A 200 -2.98 -5.47 -0.20
CA THR A 200 -3.11 -4.26 -1.01
C THR A 200 -2.36 -4.33 -2.36
N LEU A 201 -1.41 -5.25 -2.50
CA LEU A 201 -0.57 -5.38 -3.71
C LEU A 201 -0.91 -6.61 -4.56
N TYR A 202 -1.42 -7.67 -3.92
CA TYR A 202 -1.86 -8.89 -4.61
C TYR A 202 -3.33 -8.87 -5.02
N TRP A 203 -4.18 -8.06 -4.40
CA TRP A 203 -5.58 -7.88 -4.79
C TRP A 203 -5.79 -6.52 -5.45
N PHE A 204 -6.03 -6.50 -6.76
CA PHE A 204 -6.05 -5.26 -7.52
C PHE A 204 -7.17 -4.30 -7.09
N ALA A 205 -8.34 -4.79 -6.67
CA ALA A 205 -9.48 -3.99 -6.24
C ALA A 205 -9.15 -3.03 -5.09
N THR A 206 -8.10 -3.32 -4.32
CA THR A 206 -7.59 -2.45 -3.26
C THR A 206 -6.84 -1.21 -3.78
N ILE A 207 -6.69 -1.05 -5.11
CA ILE A 207 -6.09 0.14 -5.74
C ILE A 207 -6.73 1.45 -5.27
N SER A 208 -8.02 1.43 -4.89
CA SER A 208 -8.69 2.57 -4.24
C SER A 208 -7.97 3.03 -2.98
N THR A 209 -7.52 2.09 -2.15
CA THR A 209 -6.77 2.36 -0.91
C THR A 209 -5.42 2.98 -1.23
N LEU A 210 -4.67 2.41 -2.18
CA LEU A 210 -3.36 2.92 -2.59
C LEU A 210 -3.44 4.36 -3.09
N LEU A 211 -4.38 4.65 -3.98
CA LEU A 211 -4.60 5.99 -4.52
C LEU A 211 -5.01 6.97 -3.42
N CYS A 212 -5.96 6.59 -2.58
CA CYS A 212 -6.41 7.43 -1.47
C CYS A 212 -5.25 7.78 -0.53
N VAL A 213 -4.43 6.80 -0.14
CA VAL A 213 -3.29 7.04 0.74
C VAL A 213 -2.21 7.89 0.08
N LEU A 214 -1.89 7.64 -1.19
CA LEU A 214 -0.98 8.49 -1.96
C LEU A 214 -1.47 9.95 -1.92
N PHE A 215 -2.75 10.17 -2.23
CA PHE A 215 -3.31 11.51 -2.27
C PHE A 215 -3.36 12.17 -0.89
N ILE A 216 -3.68 11.41 0.16
CA ILE A 216 -3.60 11.89 1.56
C ILE A 216 -2.18 12.36 1.86
N VAL A 217 -1.16 11.52 1.68
CA VAL A 217 0.21 11.87 2.12
C VAL A 217 0.80 13.04 1.34
N TYR A 218 0.52 13.14 0.03
CA TYR A 218 0.92 14.30 -0.78
C TYR A 218 0.18 15.56 -0.36
N GLY A 219 -1.13 15.47 -0.15
CA GLY A 219 -1.95 16.58 0.34
C GLY A 219 -1.48 17.08 1.71
N LEU A 220 -1.10 16.18 2.63
CA LEU A 220 -0.54 16.53 3.94
C LEU A 220 0.85 17.18 3.82
N MET A 221 1.68 16.75 2.87
CA MET A 221 2.96 17.45 2.60
C MET A 221 2.74 18.89 2.13
N LEU A 222 1.72 19.10 1.29
CA LEU A 222 1.36 20.41 0.75
C LEU A 222 0.78 21.33 1.84
N ILE A 223 -0.09 20.83 2.72
CA ILE A 223 -0.61 21.66 3.82
C ILE A 223 0.51 22.08 4.76
N VAL A 224 1.47 21.19 5.06
CA VAL A 224 2.66 21.54 5.86
C VAL A 224 3.50 22.61 5.16
N LYS A 225 3.61 22.57 3.82
CA LYS A 225 4.31 23.60 3.06
C LYS A 225 3.54 24.93 3.08
N PHE A 226 2.22 24.90 2.98
CA PHE A 226 1.36 26.07 3.19
C PHE A 226 1.55 26.66 4.59
N ARG A 227 1.56 25.85 5.65
CA ARG A 227 1.78 26.35 7.03
C ARG A 227 3.09 27.15 7.16
N LYS A 228 4.15 26.72 6.45
CA LYS A 228 5.47 27.35 6.49
C LYS A 228 5.63 28.57 5.58
N THR A 229 5.04 28.52 4.39
CA THR A 229 5.27 29.53 3.34
C THR A 229 4.11 30.51 3.19
N LYS A 230 2.94 30.19 3.76
CA LYS A 230 1.67 30.89 3.57
C LYS A 230 1.22 31.02 2.10
N SER A 231 1.84 30.27 1.19
CA SER A 231 1.49 30.29 -0.24
C SER A 231 0.16 29.59 -0.50
N PHE A 232 -0.81 30.34 -1.01
CA PHE A 232 -2.15 29.86 -1.33
C PHE A 232 -2.16 28.71 -2.35
N ILE A 233 -1.18 28.64 -3.26
CA ILE A 233 -1.06 27.54 -4.23
C ILE A 233 -0.93 26.19 -3.52
N PHE A 234 -0.12 26.09 -2.46
CA PHE A 234 0.00 24.83 -1.72
C PHE A 234 -1.26 24.46 -0.94
N TYR A 235 -2.04 25.46 -0.53
CA TYR A 235 -3.35 25.25 0.09
C TYR A 235 -4.34 24.65 -0.91
N VAL A 236 -4.49 25.28 -2.09
CA VAL A 236 -5.36 24.82 -3.17
C VAL A 236 -4.96 23.43 -3.63
N LEU A 237 -3.67 23.17 -3.86
CA LEU A 237 -3.20 21.85 -4.23
C LEU A 237 -3.52 20.82 -3.14
N SER A 238 -3.33 21.15 -1.86
CA SER A 238 -3.70 20.24 -0.75
C SER A 238 -5.19 19.89 -0.77
N LEU A 239 -6.06 20.86 -1.05
CA LEU A 239 -7.50 20.67 -1.17
C LEU A 239 -7.86 19.77 -2.38
N LEU A 240 -7.19 19.98 -3.53
CA LEU A 240 -7.36 19.12 -4.70
C LEU A 240 -6.96 17.67 -4.42
N PHE A 241 -5.82 17.46 -3.75
CA PHE A 241 -5.39 16.13 -3.31
C PHE A 241 -6.38 15.50 -2.33
N TYR A 242 -6.99 16.27 -1.45
CA TYR A 242 -8.04 15.77 -0.56
C TYR A 242 -9.30 15.35 -1.32
N LEU A 243 -9.75 16.13 -2.31
CA LEU A 243 -10.86 15.74 -3.20
C LEU A 243 -10.56 14.44 -3.95
N LEU A 244 -9.34 14.29 -4.47
CA LEU A 244 -8.90 13.06 -5.11
C LEU A 244 -8.90 11.87 -4.14
N ALA A 245 -8.50 12.07 -2.88
CA ALA A 245 -8.56 11.04 -1.85
C ALA A 245 -10.01 10.60 -1.57
N LEU A 246 -10.93 11.55 -1.36
CA LEU A 246 -12.36 11.28 -1.17
C LEU A 246 -12.98 10.55 -2.36
N GLY A 247 -12.64 10.96 -3.58
CA GLY A 247 -13.11 10.30 -4.79
C GLY A 247 -12.47 8.92 -5.05
N SER A 248 -11.39 8.57 -4.34
CA SER A 248 -10.72 7.28 -4.50
C SER A 248 -11.24 6.23 -3.51
N TYR A 249 -11.39 6.61 -2.23
CA TYR A 249 -11.80 5.70 -1.16
C TYR A 249 -12.38 6.46 0.03
N GLU A 250 -13.39 5.88 0.70
CA GLU A 250 -14.07 6.49 1.85
C GLU A 250 -13.15 6.80 3.05
N MET A 251 -12.00 6.12 3.15
CA MET A 251 -10.93 6.44 4.11
C MET A 251 -10.50 7.92 4.02
N GLY A 252 -10.67 8.57 2.86
CA GLY A 252 -10.31 9.96 2.64
C GLY A 252 -10.85 10.92 3.71
N ILE A 253 -12.00 10.62 4.32
CA ILE A 253 -12.63 11.43 5.39
C ILE A 253 -11.67 11.72 6.57
N VAL A 254 -10.64 10.89 6.81
CA VAL A 254 -9.67 11.13 7.89
C VAL A 254 -8.73 12.32 7.64
N PHE A 255 -8.63 12.83 6.41
CA PHE A 255 -7.68 13.88 6.02
C PHE A 255 -7.68 15.11 6.94
N PRO A 256 -8.82 15.82 7.19
CA PRO A 256 -8.84 16.99 8.08
C PRO A 256 -8.38 16.65 9.51
N PHE A 257 -8.69 15.45 10.02
CA PHE A 257 -8.21 15.01 11.32
C PHE A 257 -6.69 14.81 11.33
N LEU A 258 -6.10 14.33 10.23
CA LEU A 258 -4.66 14.24 10.09
C LEU A 258 -3.99 15.62 9.99
N ILE A 259 -4.63 16.62 9.38
CA ILE A 259 -4.15 18.02 9.44
C ILE A 259 -4.08 18.47 10.90
N ILE A 260 -5.15 18.25 11.67
CA ILE A 260 -5.20 18.59 13.10
C ILE A 260 -4.08 17.87 13.85
N THR A 261 -3.91 16.56 13.65
CA THR A 261 -2.83 15.77 14.27
C THR A 261 -1.45 16.34 13.95
N ILE A 262 -1.19 16.77 12.72
CA ILE A 262 0.08 17.44 12.36
C ILE A 262 0.21 18.78 13.07
N ASP A 263 -0.82 19.61 13.00
CA ASP A 263 -0.79 20.98 13.52
C ASP A 263 -0.70 21.03 15.06
N LEU A 264 -1.12 19.98 15.77
CA LEU A 264 -0.88 19.80 17.21
C LEU A 264 0.63 19.72 17.54
N PHE A 265 1.45 19.23 16.61
CA PHE A 265 2.89 19.07 16.80
C PHE A 265 3.73 20.15 16.11
N LEU A 266 3.13 20.93 15.21
CA LEU A 266 3.75 22.11 14.62
C LEU A 266 3.62 23.33 15.54
N LYS A 267 4.67 24.17 15.58
CA LYS A 267 4.63 25.46 16.26
C LYS A 267 4.03 26.51 15.32
N ASN A 268 2.71 26.49 15.14
CA ASN A 268 2.00 27.46 14.31
C ASN A 268 1.38 28.58 15.17
N LYS A 269 1.29 29.79 14.60
CA LYS A 269 0.45 30.87 15.15
C LYS A 269 -1.03 30.48 14.97
N LYS A 270 -1.78 30.44 16.06
CA LYS A 270 -3.19 30.00 16.10
C LYS A 270 -4.15 31.19 16.04
N ASP A 271 -4.07 31.95 14.96
CA ASP A 271 -4.96 33.09 14.69
C ASP A 271 -6.26 32.67 13.97
N LYS A 272 -7.16 33.63 13.72
CA LYS A 272 -8.44 33.39 13.05
C LYS A 272 -8.24 32.73 11.68
N GLU A 273 -7.27 33.17 10.89
CA GLU A 273 -6.96 32.61 9.57
C GLU A 273 -6.52 31.14 9.66
N PHE A 274 -5.72 30.79 10.67
CA PHE A 274 -5.34 29.40 10.92
C PHE A 274 -6.57 28.51 11.14
N TYR A 275 -7.53 28.92 11.96
CA TYR A 275 -8.75 28.14 12.18
C TYR A 275 -9.68 28.13 10.97
N LEU A 276 -9.85 29.26 10.28
CA LEU A 276 -10.65 29.34 9.05
C LEU A 276 -10.09 28.45 7.93
N SER A 277 -8.77 28.23 7.89
CA SER A 277 -8.15 27.38 6.87
C SER A 277 -8.61 25.90 6.93
N TYR A 278 -9.15 25.43 8.06
CA TYR A 278 -9.72 24.07 8.16
C TYR A 278 -11.11 23.98 7.52
N PHE A 279 -11.83 25.09 7.42
CA PHE A 279 -13.26 25.08 7.06
C PHE A 279 -13.52 24.37 5.73
N PRO A 280 -12.81 24.66 4.62
CA PRO A 280 -13.02 23.92 3.36
C PRO A 280 -12.77 22.41 3.48
N PHE A 281 -11.78 21.98 4.27
CA PHE A 281 -11.52 20.54 4.46
C PHE A 281 -12.62 19.88 5.29
N VAL A 282 -13.11 20.53 6.34
CA VAL A 282 -14.18 19.97 7.18
C VAL A 282 -15.51 19.96 6.42
N LEU A 283 -15.81 21.01 5.66
CA LEU A 283 -17.03 21.14 4.85
C LEU A 283 -17.16 20.03 3.80
N LEU A 284 -16.05 19.54 3.26
CA LEU A 284 -16.08 18.47 2.26
C LEU A 284 -16.55 17.11 2.82
N ILE A 285 -16.50 16.89 4.14
CA ILE A 285 -17.01 15.65 4.75
C ILE A 285 -18.53 15.51 4.54
N PRO A 286 -19.39 16.44 5.02
CA PRO A 286 -20.82 16.34 4.78
C PRO A 286 -21.16 16.40 3.29
N VAL A 287 -20.46 17.22 2.50
CA VAL A 287 -20.67 17.27 1.04
C VAL A 287 -20.43 15.89 0.40
N TYR A 288 -19.30 15.24 0.71
CA TYR A 288 -19.02 13.89 0.23
C TYR A 288 -20.09 12.89 0.67
N TYR A 289 -20.53 12.96 1.92
CA TYR A 289 -21.61 12.11 2.41
C TYR A 289 -22.90 12.30 1.61
N PHE A 290 -23.34 13.53 1.38
CA PHE A 290 -24.54 13.82 0.59
C PHE A 290 -24.41 13.33 -0.85
N VAL A 291 -23.29 13.61 -1.52
CA VAL A 291 -23.05 13.14 -2.90
C VAL A 291 -23.10 11.61 -2.96
N ARG A 292 -22.48 10.93 -1.98
CA ARG A 292 -22.52 9.47 -1.90
C ARG A 292 -23.95 8.93 -1.78
N GLN A 293 -24.81 9.54 -0.96
CA GLN A 293 -26.22 9.14 -0.82
C GLN A 293 -27.01 9.32 -2.12
N LEU A 294 -26.72 10.38 -2.88
CA LEU A 294 -27.37 10.65 -4.18
C LEU A 294 -26.85 9.75 -5.31
N SER A 295 -25.75 9.02 -5.10
CA SER A 295 -25.06 8.29 -6.15
C SER A 295 -25.51 6.83 -6.36
N ASN A 296 -26.66 6.39 -5.84
CA ASN A 296 -27.08 4.98 -5.89
C ASN A 296 -25.99 4.00 -5.41
N THR A 297 -25.24 4.38 -4.37
CA THR A 297 -24.19 3.52 -3.80
C THR A 297 -24.82 2.34 -3.04
N ALA A 298 -24.12 1.20 -3.01
CA ALA A 298 -24.53 0.06 -2.19
C ALA A 298 -24.78 0.48 -0.72
N PRO A 299 -25.88 0.05 -0.09
CA PRO A 299 -26.12 0.33 1.32
C PRO A 299 -25.04 -0.34 2.18
N ILE A 300 -24.78 0.25 3.35
CA ILE A 300 -23.86 -0.33 4.34
C ILE A 300 -24.57 -1.53 4.99
N GLY A 301 -23.96 -2.72 4.93
CA GLY A 301 -24.54 -3.95 5.48
C GLY A 301 -23.50 -5.00 5.88
N GLY A 302 -23.92 -6.00 6.65
CA GLY A 302 -23.07 -7.12 7.07
C GLY A 302 -21.92 -6.73 8.01
N ASP A 303 -20.72 -7.24 7.75
CA ASP A 303 -19.50 -6.99 8.54
C ASP A 303 -19.02 -5.53 8.55
N TYR A 304 -19.61 -4.69 7.70
CA TYR A 304 -19.39 -3.24 7.64
C TYR A 304 -20.28 -2.43 8.59
N SER A 305 -21.08 -3.10 9.42
CA SER A 305 -21.94 -2.46 10.42
C SER A 305 -21.17 -2.07 11.69
N TYR A 306 -21.55 -0.92 12.26
CA TYR A 306 -21.08 -0.50 13.58
C TYR A 306 -22.03 -1.00 14.66
N SER A 307 -21.48 -1.59 15.72
CA SER A 307 -22.24 -1.88 16.94
C SER A 307 -21.87 -0.84 17.99
N LEU A 308 -22.85 -0.07 18.47
CA LEU A 308 -22.63 0.93 19.53
C LEU A 308 -22.23 0.26 20.85
N VAL A 309 -22.82 -0.90 21.16
CA VAL A 309 -22.43 -1.75 22.31
C VAL A 309 -21.00 -2.29 22.12
N HIS A 310 -20.70 -2.71 20.90
CA HIS A 310 -19.41 -3.00 20.27
C HIS A 310 -18.26 -2.00 20.49
N LEU A 311 -18.60 -0.72 20.55
CA LEU A 311 -17.72 0.33 20.04
C LEU A 311 -16.43 0.51 20.84
N PRO A 312 -16.44 0.61 22.19
CA PRO A 312 -15.22 0.82 22.96
C PRO A 312 -14.19 -0.31 22.79
N GLN A 313 -14.64 -1.57 22.88
CA GLN A 313 -13.79 -2.74 22.68
C GLN A 313 -13.33 -2.91 21.23
N ASN A 314 -14.18 -2.62 20.24
CA ASN A 314 -13.77 -2.64 18.84
C ASN A 314 -12.66 -1.61 18.61
N VAL A 315 -12.82 -0.37 19.09
CA VAL A 315 -11.83 0.69 18.89
C VAL A 315 -10.45 0.30 19.42
N ILE A 316 -10.40 -0.23 20.64
CA ILE A 316 -9.13 -0.57 21.29
C ILE A 316 -8.57 -1.89 20.76
N GLY A 317 -9.43 -2.91 20.64
CA GLY A 317 -9.08 -4.22 20.13
C GLY A 317 -8.60 -4.16 18.68
N ASN A 318 -9.25 -3.38 17.82
CA ASN A 318 -8.85 -3.20 16.43
C ASN A 318 -7.53 -2.43 16.33
N PHE A 319 -7.36 -1.35 17.12
CA PHE A 319 -6.08 -0.62 17.13
C PHE A 319 -4.92 -1.51 17.57
N ALA A 320 -5.09 -2.27 18.65
CA ALA A 320 -4.11 -3.26 19.10
C ALA A 320 -3.91 -4.38 18.07
N GLY A 321 -4.99 -4.83 17.42
CA GLY A 321 -5.00 -5.79 16.32
C GLY A 321 -4.07 -5.37 15.18
N TYR A 322 -4.25 -4.17 14.65
CA TYR A 322 -3.39 -3.64 13.59
C TYR A 322 -1.92 -3.56 14.03
N TRP A 323 -1.64 -3.07 15.24
CA TRP A 323 -0.27 -3.02 15.75
C TRP A 323 0.36 -4.41 15.93
N GLY A 324 -0.44 -5.39 16.34
CA GLY A 324 -0.01 -6.78 16.39
C GLY A 324 0.29 -7.36 15.02
N VAL A 325 -0.57 -7.12 14.02
CA VAL A 325 -0.33 -7.55 12.62
C VAL A 325 0.92 -6.87 12.05
N TYR A 326 1.17 -5.59 12.34
CA TYR A 326 2.41 -4.92 11.89
C TYR A 326 3.69 -5.56 12.45
N ILE A 327 3.64 -6.10 13.67
CA ILE A 327 4.81 -6.65 14.37
C ILE A 327 4.97 -8.14 14.04
N PHE A 328 3.88 -8.90 14.04
CA PHE A 328 3.90 -10.36 14.03
C PHE A 328 3.37 -10.98 12.73
N GLY A 329 2.95 -10.15 11.76
CA GLY A 329 2.42 -10.61 10.48
C GLY A 329 1.04 -11.27 10.61
N GLU A 330 0.70 -12.05 9.59
CA GLU A 330 -0.62 -12.67 9.40
C GLU A 330 -1.00 -13.60 10.57
N ARG A 331 -0.02 -14.24 11.22
CA ARG A 331 -0.25 -15.16 12.36
C ARG A 331 -0.92 -14.48 13.54
N PHE A 332 -0.84 -13.15 13.63
CA PHE A 332 -1.52 -12.40 14.67
C PHE A 332 -3.04 -12.40 14.52
N PHE A 333 -3.58 -12.67 13.32
CA PHE A 333 -5.03 -12.76 13.13
C PHE A 333 -5.67 -13.80 14.03
N ALA A 334 -5.04 -14.97 14.22
CA ALA A 334 -5.55 -15.99 15.13
C ALA A 334 -5.63 -15.51 16.59
N VAL A 335 -4.62 -14.77 17.04
CA VAL A 335 -4.56 -14.17 18.39
C VAL A 335 -5.62 -13.07 18.51
N TYR A 336 -5.75 -12.24 17.48
CA TYR A 336 -6.74 -11.17 17.42
C TYR A 336 -8.17 -11.73 17.44
N ASP A 337 -8.49 -12.73 16.61
CA ASP A 337 -9.84 -13.31 16.52
C ASP A 337 -10.27 -13.95 17.83
N TYR A 338 -9.35 -14.71 18.47
CA TYR A 338 -9.60 -15.28 19.80
C TYR A 338 -9.83 -14.19 20.85
N SER A 339 -8.93 -13.20 20.93
CA SER A 339 -9.05 -12.12 21.91
C SER A 339 -10.33 -11.29 21.71
N ARG A 340 -10.69 -10.99 20.47
CA ARG A 340 -11.94 -10.32 20.09
C ARG A 340 -13.17 -11.10 20.55
N LEU A 341 -13.21 -12.41 20.34
CA LEU A 341 -14.33 -13.26 20.76
C LEU A 341 -14.54 -13.19 22.28
N VAL A 342 -13.45 -13.30 23.05
CA VAL A 342 -13.48 -13.19 24.51
C VAL A 342 -13.91 -11.79 24.97
N LEU A 343 -13.35 -10.73 24.40
CA LEU A 343 -13.66 -9.34 24.76
C LEU A 343 -15.12 -8.97 24.44
N ARG A 344 -15.68 -9.49 23.35
CA ARG A 344 -17.08 -9.25 22.97
C ARG A 344 -18.09 -9.87 23.93
N GLN A 345 -17.75 -11.02 24.54
CA GLN A 345 -18.60 -11.68 25.53
C GLN A 345 -18.53 -11.00 26.91
N ASN A 346 -17.51 -10.18 27.17
CA ASN A 346 -17.19 -9.65 28.50
C ASN A 346 -17.11 -8.11 28.55
N VAL A 347 -17.99 -7.41 27.84
CA VAL A 347 -17.92 -5.94 27.65
C VAL A 347 -17.79 -5.15 28.96
N GLY A 348 -18.56 -5.51 30.00
CA GLY A 348 -18.51 -4.82 31.29
C GLY A 348 -17.15 -4.91 31.97
N ILE A 349 -16.53 -6.10 31.94
CA ILE A 349 -15.19 -6.33 32.49
C ILE A 349 -14.15 -5.51 31.71
N VAL A 350 -14.26 -5.45 30.38
CA VAL A 350 -13.36 -4.66 29.54
C VAL A 350 -13.42 -3.19 29.90
N ILE A 351 -14.62 -2.61 30.06
CA ILE A 351 -14.78 -1.20 30.46
C ILE A 351 -14.13 -0.94 31.81
N ILE A 352 -14.32 -1.82 32.80
CA ILE A 352 -13.69 -1.69 34.12
C ILE A 352 -12.16 -1.71 34.01
N PHE A 353 -11.59 -2.67 33.26
CA PHE A 353 -10.14 -2.72 33.04
C PHE A 353 -9.63 -1.48 32.32
N LEU A 354 -10.34 -0.98 31.31
CA LEU A 354 -9.97 0.23 30.58
C LEU A 354 -9.95 1.46 31.50
N LEU A 355 -11.01 1.64 32.31
CA LEU A 355 -11.07 2.72 33.29
C LEU A 355 -9.95 2.59 34.33
N PHE A 356 -9.67 1.38 34.79
CA PHE A 356 -8.55 1.11 35.69
C PHE A 356 -7.21 1.49 35.06
N PHE A 357 -6.90 1.02 33.85
CA PHE A 357 -5.63 1.34 33.17
C PHE A 357 -5.51 2.83 32.81
N ILE A 358 -6.59 3.49 32.39
CA ILE A 358 -6.61 4.94 32.16
C ILE A 358 -6.33 5.69 33.46
N THR A 359 -6.95 5.28 34.56
CA THR A 359 -6.76 5.89 35.88
C THR A 359 -5.34 5.70 36.38
N VAL A 360 -4.79 4.48 36.28
CA VAL A 360 -3.39 4.18 36.61
C VAL A 360 -2.44 4.99 35.74
N ALA A 361 -2.68 5.06 34.42
CA ALA A 361 -1.86 5.86 33.51
C ALA A 361 -1.91 7.35 33.87
N ALA A 362 -3.10 7.89 34.19
CA ALA A 362 -3.27 9.27 34.64
C ALA A 362 -2.53 9.55 35.96
N ILE A 363 -2.61 8.63 36.94
CA ILE A 363 -1.88 8.72 38.21
C ILE A 363 -0.36 8.68 37.94
N VAL A 364 0.14 7.74 37.13
CA VAL A 364 1.57 7.65 36.80
C VAL A 364 2.06 8.92 36.12
N VAL A 365 1.29 9.47 35.17
CA VAL A 365 1.61 10.74 34.50
C VAL A 365 1.60 11.90 35.49
N TYR A 366 0.62 11.98 36.39
CA TYR A 366 0.52 13.02 37.40
C TYR A 366 1.68 12.97 38.40
N LEU A 367 1.99 11.79 38.94
CA LEU A 367 3.11 11.57 39.87
C LEU A 367 4.47 11.86 39.21
N ASN A 368 4.61 11.60 37.91
CA ASN A 368 5.84 11.82 37.15
C ASN A 368 5.77 13.04 36.23
N LYS A 369 4.93 14.05 36.56
CA LYS A 369 4.63 15.18 35.67
C LYS A 369 5.86 15.89 35.12
N GLU A 370 6.90 16.09 35.94
CA GLU A 370 8.12 16.77 35.49
C GLU A 370 8.96 15.92 34.52
N ARG A 371 8.99 14.60 34.74
CA ARG A 371 9.64 13.66 33.82
C ARG A 371 8.88 13.58 32.50
N PHE A 372 7.54 13.54 32.54
CA PHE A 372 6.70 13.55 31.34
C PHE A 372 6.80 14.87 30.57
N LYS A 373 6.80 16.02 31.24
CA LYS A 373 7.07 17.32 30.59
C LYS A 373 8.42 17.29 29.87
N LYS A 374 9.48 16.80 30.52
CA LYS A 374 10.80 16.67 29.89
C LYS A 374 10.78 15.76 28.67
N LEU A 375 10.10 14.61 28.74
CA LEU A 375 9.91 13.70 27.60
C LEU A 375 9.13 14.38 26.47
N LEU A 376 8.07 15.13 26.78
CA LEU A 376 7.29 15.89 25.81
C LEU A 376 8.09 17.03 25.15
N HIS A 377 9.21 17.46 25.72
CA HIS A 377 10.13 18.39 25.07
C HIS A 377 11.20 17.70 24.21
N GLU A 378 11.48 16.42 24.44
CA GLU A 378 12.44 15.65 23.64
C GLU A 378 11.90 15.40 22.23
N LYS A 379 12.72 15.73 21.22
CA LYS A 379 12.34 15.58 19.81
C LYS A 379 11.88 14.15 19.46
N LEU A 380 12.60 13.12 19.91
CA LEU A 380 12.30 11.72 19.58
C LEU A 380 10.99 11.26 20.23
N SER A 381 10.79 11.57 21.52
CA SER A 381 9.55 11.24 22.22
C SER A 381 8.33 11.95 21.63
N ARG A 382 8.47 13.21 21.19
CA ARG A 382 7.41 13.90 20.45
C ARG A 382 7.07 13.21 19.13
N ILE A 383 8.08 12.76 18.38
CA ILE A 383 7.87 12.00 17.14
C ILE A 383 7.18 10.68 17.44
N PHE A 384 7.57 9.98 18.52
CA PHE A 384 6.94 8.72 18.92
C PHE A 384 5.46 8.88 19.26
N ILE A 385 5.11 9.90 20.06
CA ILE A 385 3.71 10.19 20.42
C ILE A 385 2.92 10.61 19.18
N TYR A 386 3.47 11.50 18.35
CA TYR A 386 2.86 11.88 17.06
C TYR A 386 2.58 10.64 16.20
N SER A 387 3.52 9.70 16.14
CA SER A 387 3.42 8.48 15.35
C SER A 387 2.25 7.59 15.79
N ILE A 388 2.05 7.44 17.11
CA ILE A 388 0.92 6.68 17.67
C ILE A 388 -0.41 7.38 17.36
N ILE A 389 -0.49 8.69 17.60
CA ILE A 389 -1.70 9.47 17.34
C ILE A 389 -2.02 9.46 15.84
N PHE A 390 -1.03 9.66 14.98
CA PHE A 390 -1.20 9.59 13.52
C PHE A 390 -1.73 8.22 13.09
N SER A 391 -1.16 7.14 13.62
CA SER A 391 -1.63 5.77 13.35
C SER A 391 -3.09 5.59 13.78
N PHE A 392 -3.45 6.05 14.98
CA PHE A 392 -4.82 5.99 15.49
C PHE A 392 -5.80 6.83 14.65
N THR A 393 -5.45 8.08 14.36
CA THR A 393 -6.27 9.00 13.53
C THR A 393 -6.51 8.42 12.13
N SER A 394 -5.49 7.77 11.56
CA SER A 394 -5.58 7.15 10.24
C SER A 394 -6.57 5.97 10.19
N LEU A 395 -6.87 5.34 11.33
CA LEU A 395 -7.79 4.21 11.44
C LEU A 395 -9.22 4.61 11.84
N LEU A 396 -9.51 5.90 12.08
CA LEU A 396 -10.80 6.33 12.65
C LEU A 396 -12.03 5.76 11.93
N THR A 397 -11.97 5.59 10.61
CA THR A 397 -13.06 4.99 9.81
C THR A 397 -13.26 3.50 10.08
N PHE A 398 -12.23 2.77 10.52
CA PHE A 398 -12.24 1.31 10.66
C PHE A 398 -12.18 0.82 12.12
N LEU A 399 -11.78 1.67 13.07
CA LEU A 399 -11.64 1.27 14.48
C LEU A 399 -12.95 0.74 15.07
N GLY A 400 -14.10 1.30 14.69
CA GLY A 400 -15.40 0.84 15.21
C GLY A 400 -15.95 -0.42 14.54
N LEU A 401 -15.34 -0.90 13.45
CA LEU A 401 -15.86 -2.03 12.68
C LEU A 401 -15.83 -3.32 13.47
N GLY A 402 -16.68 -4.25 13.02
CA GLY A 402 -16.77 -5.56 13.61
C GLY A 402 -15.44 -6.29 13.60
N ASN A 403 -14.68 -6.22 12.51
CA ASN A 403 -13.44 -6.96 12.29
C ASN A 403 -12.35 -6.05 11.69
N ILE A 404 -11.09 -6.50 11.70
CA ILE A 404 -9.99 -5.85 10.97
C ILE A 404 -9.75 -6.50 9.60
N ALA A 405 -9.15 -5.76 8.67
CA ALA A 405 -8.65 -6.27 7.40
C ALA A 405 -7.34 -5.56 7.05
N GLU A 406 -6.39 -6.25 6.43
CA GLU A 406 -5.03 -5.75 6.23
C GLU A 406 -5.01 -4.42 5.47
N ARG A 407 -5.78 -4.35 4.38
CA ARG A 407 -5.93 -3.14 3.55
C ARG A 407 -6.30 -1.87 4.32
N TYR A 408 -7.02 -1.96 5.43
CA TYR A 408 -7.39 -0.79 6.24
C TYR A 408 -6.20 -0.21 7.00
N GLY A 409 -5.19 -1.03 7.30
CA GLY A 409 -4.00 -0.65 8.04
C GLY A 409 -2.93 0.07 7.20
N TYR A 410 -3.12 0.22 5.89
CA TYR A 410 -2.10 0.75 4.98
C TYR A 410 -1.68 2.19 5.35
N LEU A 411 -2.62 3.10 5.59
CA LEU A 411 -2.32 4.49 5.98
C LEU A 411 -1.69 4.58 7.38
N SER A 412 -2.26 3.86 8.34
CA SER A 412 -1.82 3.89 9.75
C SER A 412 -0.47 3.21 9.97
N SER A 413 -0.05 2.34 9.04
CA SER A 413 1.29 1.76 9.03
C SER A 413 2.38 2.83 8.93
N ILE A 414 2.10 4.00 8.32
CA ILE A 414 3.04 5.13 8.28
C ILE A 414 3.37 5.63 9.70
N GLY A 415 2.34 5.75 10.54
CA GLY A 415 2.53 6.07 11.96
C GLY A 415 3.33 4.98 12.67
N PHE A 416 2.98 3.71 12.45
CA PHE A 416 3.71 2.59 13.03
C PHE A 416 5.22 2.60 12.67
N VAL A 417 5.59 2.77 11.40
CA VAL A 417 7.01 2.73 11.00
C VAL A 417 7.82 3.91 11.54
N PHE A 418 7.19 5.07 11.76
CA PHE A 418 7.84 6.20 12.44
C PHE A 418 8.07 5.88 13.92
N ALA A 419 7.09 5.28 14.61
CA ALA A 419 7.24 4.83 15.99
C ALA A 419 8.35 3.78 16.12
N LEU A 420 8.36 2.78 15.22
CA LEU A 420 9.38 1.75 15.17
C LEU A 420 10.77 2.32 14.88
N SER A 421 10.87 3.31 14.00
CA SER A 421 12.14 4.01 13.74
C SER A 421 12.68 4.72 14.98
N VAL A 422 11.82 5.35 15.78
CA VAL A 422 12.22 5.93 17.07
C VAL A 422 12.68 4.86 18.05
N LEU A 423 11.98 3.72 18.12
CA LEU A 423 12.36 2.60 18.98
C LEU A 423 13.74 2.05 18.61
N ILE A 424 14.01 1.85 17.31
CA ILE A 424 15.32 1.43 16.80
C ILE A 424 16.41 2.44 17.20
N ILE A 425 16.14 3.74 17.12
CA ILE A 425 17.08 4.78 17.57
C ILE A 425 17.34 4.66 19.07
N TRP A 426 16.31 4.49 19.90
CA TRP A 426 16.47 4.32 21.34
C TRP A 426 17.28 3.07 21.72
N ILE A 427 16.96 1.92 21.12
CA ILE A 427 17.68 0.66 21.35
C ILE A 427 19.15 0.80 20.93
N SER A 428 19.41 1.36 19.75
CA SER A 428 20.77 1.55 19.25
C SER A 428 21.60 2.52 20.09
N ASN A 429 20.98 3.61 20.58
CA ASN A 429 21.61 4.55 21.52
C ASN A 429 21.95 3.88 22.85
N PHE A 430 21.02 3.08 23.38
CA PHE A 430 21.22 2.35 24.64
C PHE A 430 22.35 1.32 24.52
N GLY A 431 22.34 0.51 23.46
CA GLY A 431 23.39 -0.48 23.20
C GLY A 431 24.76 0.16 22.99
N ALA A 432 24.85 1.23 22.19
CA ALA A 432 26.10 1.95 21.96
C ALA A 432 26.66 2.59 23.24
N LYS A 433 25.78 3.10 24.13
CA LYS A 433 26.18 3.61 25.45
C LYS A 433 26.72 2.49 26.34
N LYS A 434 26.06 1.33 26.37
CA LYS A 434 26.50 0.16 27.15
C LYS A 434 27.86 -0.37 26.68
N LEU A 435 28.08 -0.39 25.36
CA LEU A 435 29.35 -0.77 24.73
C LEU A 435 30.43 0.33 24.75
N ARG A 436 30.12 1.50 25.35
CA ARG A 436 31.02 2.67 25.44
C ARG A 436 31.62 3.14 24.11
N ASN A 437 30.98 2.84 22.98
CA ASN A 437 31.50 3.19 21.66
C ASN A 437 30.36 3.47 20.67
N LYS A 438 30.27 4.74 20.23
CA LYS A 438 29.24 5.22 19.31
C LYS A 438 29.30 4.57 17.92
N LYS A 439 30.43 3.99 17.51
CA LYS A 439 30.57 3.31 16.22
C LYS A 439 29.64 2.09 16.11
N TYR A 440 29.29 1.46 17.23
CA TYR A 440 28.38 0.31 17.24
C TYR A 440 26.91 0.67 17.00
N GLN A 441 26.54 1.95 17.08
CA GLN A 441 25.15 2.36 16.85
C GLN A 441 24.66 1.94 15.45
N ALA A 442 25.44 2.24 14.41
CA ALA A 442 25.08 1.89 13.04
C ALA A 442 25.01 0.38 12.85
N LEU A 443 25.92 -0.39 13.47
CA LEU A 443 25.92 -1.84 13.41
C LEU A 443 24.66 -2.45 14.05
N ILE A 444 24.28 -1.97 15.24
CA ILE A 444 23.05 -2.42 15.93
C ILE A 444 21.82 -2.13 15.06
N ILE A 445 21.74 -0.94 14.47
CA ILE A 445 20.64 -0.59 13.56
C ILE A 445 20.59 -1.55 12.37
N VAL A 446 21.73 -1.81 11.72
CA VAL A 446 21.80 -2.74 10.58
C VAL A 446 21.36 -4.14 10.98
N ILE A 447 21.80 -4.66 12.13
CA ILE A 447 21.39 -5.97 12.64
C ILE A 447 19.88 -6.02 12.88
N LEU A 448 19.32 -5.03 13.59
CA LEU A 448 17.87 -4.98 13.87
C LEU A 448 17.04 -4.94 12.57
N VAL A 449 17.44 -4.10 11.62
CA VAL A 449 16.74 -3.96 10.33
C VAL A 449 16.90 -5.21 9.48
N PHE A 450 18.06 -5.86 9.51
CA PHE A 450 18.30 -7.12 8.79
C PHE A 450 17.44 -8.26 9.34
N LEU A 451 17.37 -8.42 10.66
CA LEU A 451 16.51 -9.42 11.30
C LEU A 451 15.03 -9.17 11.02
N LEU A 452 14.59 -7.92 11.12
CA LEU A 452 13.23 -7.51 10.73
C LEU A 452 12.95 -7.80 9.25
N GLY A 453 13.91 -7.50 8.37
CA GLY A 453 13.79 -7.75 6.93
C GLY A 453 13.66 -9.24 6.60
N ILE A 454 14.43 -10.11 7.26
CA ILE A 454 14.29 -11.57 7.11
C ILE A 454 12.92 -12.05 7.59
N PHE A 455 12.49 -11.56 8.76
CA PHE A 455 11.18 -11.92 9.31
C PHE A 455 10.04 -11.51 8.36
N TYR A 456 10.04 -10.26 7.89
CA TYR A 456 9.02 -9.78 6.96
C TYR A 456 9.10 -10.45 5.59
N TRP A 457 10.29 -10.78 5.10
CA TRP A 457 10.44 -11.58 3.89
C TRP A 457 9.76 -12.94 4.03
N ARG A 458 9.92 -13.61 5.17
CA ARG A 458 9.29 -14.91 5.43
C ARG A 458 7.77 -14.82 5.41
N GLU A 459 7.18 -13.84 6.11
CA GLU A 459 5.73 -13.64 6.13
C GLU A 459 5.22 -13.32 4.72
N GLN A 460 5.90 -12.45 3.98
CA GLN A 460 5.57 -12.14 2.59
C GLN A 460 5.61 -13.35 1.64
N GLN A 461 6.57 -14.27 1.83
CA GLN A 461 6.58 -15.51 1.04
C GLN A 461 5.41 -16.45 1.36
N MET A 462 4.81 -16.36 2.56
CA MET A 462 3.60 -17.11 2.89
C MET A 462 2.41 -16.49 2.16
N GLU A 463 2.16 -15.20 2.34
CA GLU A 463 1.08 -14.46 1.66
C GLU A 463 1.15 -14.66 0.13
N ARG A 464 2.35 -14.52 -0.46
CA ARG A 464 2.58 -14.75 -1.89
C ARG A 464 2.04 -16.09 -2.37
N LYS A 465 2.25 -17.17 -1.62
CA LYS A 465 1.81 -18.52 -2.02
C LYS A 465 0.29 -18.63 -2.03
N GLU A 466 -0.36 -18.00 -1.06
CA GLU A 466 -1.82 -17.97 -0.94
C GLU A 466 -2.44 -17.18 -2.10
N TRP A 467 -1.99 -15.94 -2.31
CA TRP A 467 -2.47 -15.10 -3.41
C TRP A 467 -2.20 -15.70 -4.79
N ALA A 468 -1.02 -16.30 -4.99
CA ALA A 468 -0.72 -16.99 -6.25
C ALA A 468 -1.60 -18.23 -6.45
N ARG A 469 -1.98 -18.94 -5.37
CA ARG A 469 -2.94 -20.06 -5.47
C ARG A 469 -4.34 -19.54 -5.80
N SER A 470 -4.80 -18.48 -5.16
CA SER A 470 -6.10 -17.88 -5.43
C SER A 470 -6.23 -17.41 -6.88
N GLY A 471 -5.24 -16.67 -7.40
CA GLY A 471 -5.22 -16.27 -8.80
C GLY A 471 -5.14 -17.44 -9.78
N ARG A 472 -4.45 -18.54 -9.43
CA ARG A 472 -4.45 -19.76 -10.25
C ARG A 472 -5.83 -20.42 -10.30
N ILE A 473 -6.55 -20.45 -9.19
CA ILE A 473 -7.92 -21.00 -9.12
C ILE A 473 -8.83 -20.18 -10.03
N THR A 474 -8.88 -18.86 -9.86
CA THR A 474 -9.76 -18.00 -10.67
C THR A 474 -9.42 -18.06 -12.15
N ASN A 475 -8.14 -18.04 -12.52
CA ASN A 475 -7.70 -18.18 -13.91
C ASN A 475 -8.12 -19.53 -14.52
N ARG A 476 -7.89 -20.62 -13.79
CA ARG A 476 -8.27 -21.97 -14.25
C ARG A 476 -9.77 -22.13 -14.36
N THR A 477 -10.56 -21.52 -13.49
CA THR A 477 -12.02 -21.52 -13.59
C THR A 477 -12.47 -20.91 -14.91
N LEU A 478 -11.98 -19.71 -15.24
CA LEU A 478 -12.37 -19.04 -16.49
C LEU A 478 -11.87 -19.78 -17.72
N ALA A 479 -10.65 -20.32 -17.66
CA ALA A 479 -10.09 -21.14 -18.73
C ALA A 479 -10.88 -22.44 -18.94
N TYR A 480 -11.28 -23.13 -17.87
CA TYR A 480 -12.08 -24.34 -17.94
C TYR A 480 -13.42 -24.07 -18.64
N LEU A 481 -14.14 -23.04 -18.19
CA LEU A 481 -15.41 -22.64 -18.80
C LEU A 481 -15.24 -22.27 -20.27
N ARG A 482 -14.16 -21.57 -20.62
CA ARG A 482 -13.88 -21.22 -22.02
C ARG A 482 -13.58 -22.43 -22.91
N ILE A 483 -12.86 -23.42 -22.40
CA ILE A 483 -12.39 -24.58 -23.17
C ILE A 483 -13.44 -25.69 -23.26
N TYR A 484 -14.12 -25.99 -22.15
CA TYR A 484 -15.00 -27.15 -22.05
C TYR A 484 -16.49 -26.81 -22.18
N ASN A 485 -16.86 -25.52 -22.13
CA ASN A 485 -18.24 -25.07 -22.19
C ASN A 485 -18.39 -23.87 -23.15
N GLU A 486 -17.77 -23.87 -24.32
CA GLU A 486 -17.80 -22.71 -25.24
C GLU A 486 -19.21 -22.37 -25.77
N ASP A 487 -20.01 -23.39 -26.11
CA ASP A 487 -21.31 -23.25 -26.80
C ASP A 487 -22.52 -23.12 -25.83
N VAL A 488 -22.39 -22.28 -24.82
CA VAL A 488 -23.48 -22.03 -23.86
C VAL A 488 -24.56 -21.14 -24.47
N LYS A 489 -25.83 -21.55 -24.38
CA LYS A 489 -26.97 -20.78 -24.91
C LYS A 489 -27.29 -19.56 -24.04
N LYS A 490 -27.91 -18.55 -24.66
CA LYS A 490 -28.44 -17.40 -23.93
C LYS A 490 -29.53 -17.82 -22.96
N ASN A 491 -29.63 -17.13 -21.82
CA ASN A 491 -30.54 -17.44 -20.71
C ASN A 491 -30.28 -18.78 -19.99
N SER A 492 -29.19 -19.48 -20.30
CA SER A 492 -28.77 -20.67 -19.55
C SER A 492 -28.54 -20.34 -18.07
N THR A 493 -28.82 -21.33 -17.22
CA THR A 493 -28.56 -21.22 -15.77
C THR A 493 -27.40 -22.12 -15.39
N PHE A 494 -26.42 -21.55 -14.69
CA PHE A 494 -25.28 -22.25 -14.10
C PHE A 494 -25.54 -22.46 -12.62
N TYR A 495 -25.71 -23.70 -12.22
CA TYR A 495 -25.81 -24.11 -10.82
C TYR A 495 -24.42 -24.51 -10.34
N ILE A 496 -23.85 -23.82 -9.36
CA ILE A 496 -22.44 -24.01 -8.97
C ILE A 496 -22.35 -24.28 -7.47
N ALA A 497 -21.88 -25.48 -7.11
CA ALA A 497 -21.63 -25.89 -5.72
C ALA A 497 -20.19 -25.61 -5.26
N ASN A 498 -20.02 -25.42 -3.95
CA ASN A 498 -18.73 -25.28 -3.26
C ASN A 498 -17.85 -24.13 -3.76
N ILE A 499 -18.42 -23.02 -4.20
CA ILE A 499 -17.65 -21.87 -4.72
C ILE A 499 -16.57 -21.45 -3.69
N PRO A 500 -15.27 -21.52 -4.05
CA PRO A 500 -14.20 -21.20 -3.13
C PRO A 500 -14.16 -19.70 -2.84
N THR A 501 -14.20 -19.33 -1.57
CA THR A 501 -14.23 -17.92 -1.15
C THR A 501 -12.83 -17.38 -0.85
N LYS A 502 -12.00 -18.14 -0.13
CA LYS A 502 -10.64 -17.73 0.26
C LYS A 502 -9.69 -18.91 0.42
N GLN A 503 -8.39 -18.63 0.29
CA GLN A 503 -7.29 -19.50 0.66
C GLN A 503 -6.44 -18.74 1.68
N GLY A 504 -6.43 -19.15 2.95
CA GLY A 504 -5.82 -18.36 4.02
C GLY A 504 -6.49 -16.98 4.11
N GLN A 505 -5.73 -15.90 3.93
CA GLN A 505 -6.28 -14.54 3.81
C GLN A 505 -6.52 -14.09 2.36
N ALA A 506 -6.09 -14.85 1.36
CA ALA A 506 -6.23 -14.49 -0.05
C ALA A 506 -7.63 -14.80 -0.60
N TRP A 507 -8.31 -13.79 -1.14
CA TRP A 507 -9.63 -13.94 -1.75
C TRP A 507 -9.58 -14.73 -3.06
N ILE A 508 -10.64 -15.52 -3.32
CA ILE A 508 -10.85 -16.25 -4.59
C ILE A 508 -12.12 -15.73 -5.27
N PHE A 509 -13.30 -16.23 -4.88
CA PHE A 509 -14.60 -15.74 -5.34
C PHE A 509 -15.54 -15.42 -4.15
N PRO A 510 -15.14 -14.52 -3.21
CA PRO A 510 -16.09 -14.00 -2.23
C PRO A 510 -17.28 -13.29 -2.92
N VAL A 511 -16.98 -12.63 -4.04
CA VAL A 511 -17.85 -11.95 -5.00
C VAL A 511 -17.18 -12.00 -6.38
N GLY A 512 -17.82 -11.47 -7.43
CA GLY A 512 -17.21 -11.26 -8.75
C GLY A 512 -17.16 -12.48 -9.67
N LEU A 513 -17.56 -13.68 -9.23
CA LEU A 513 -17.65 -14.87 -10.09
C LEU A 513 -18.53 -14.62 -11.32
N GLU A 514 -19.66 -13.95 -11.15
CA GLU A 514 -20.59 -13.62 -12.25
C GLU A 514 -19.94 -12.71 -13.29
N ASP A 515 -19.17 -11.72 -12.84
CA ASP A 515 -18.42 -10.82 -13.72
C ASP A 515 -17.27 -11.55 -14.40
N GLY A 516 -16.61 -12.49 -13.72
CA GLY A 516 -15.60 -13.36 -14.31
C GLY A 516 -16.18 -14.23 -15.42
N ILE A 517 -17.33 -14.85 -15.19
CA ILE A 517 -18.07 -15.64 -16.19
C ILE A 517 -18.51 -14.76 -17.37
N TRP A 518 -18.92 -13.52 -17.11
CA TRP A 518 -19.24 -12.56 -18.16
C TRP A 518 -18.03 -12.28 -19.08
N PHE A 519 -16.79 -12.31 -18.60
CA PHE A 519 -15.63 -12.17 -19.47
C PHE A 519 -15.42 -13.36 -20.42
N VAL A 520 -15.92 -14.55 -20.07
CA VAL A 520 -15.84 -15.75 -20.90
C VAL A 520 -16.88 -15.71 -22.02
N TYR A 521 -18.13 -15.39 -21.68
CA TYR A 521 -19.29 -15.52 -22.60
C TYR A 521 -19.82 -14.19 -23.17
N ARG A 522 -19.46 -13.06 -22.55
CA ARG A 522 -20.01 -11.72 -22.86
C ARG A 522 -21.54 -11.65 -22.84
N ASP A 523 -22.16 -12.50 -22.02
CA ASP A 523 -23.61 -12.62 -21.91
C ASP A 523 -24.09 -12.23 -20.51
N SER A 524 -24.90 -11.18 -20.43
CA SER A 524 -25.52 -10.72 -19.18
C SER A 524 -26.83 -11.45 -18.85
N THR A 525 -27.32 -12.33 -19.74
CA THR A 525 -28.55 -13.12 -19.52
C THR A 525 -28.29 -14.43 -18.78
N LEU A 526 -27.03 -14.86 -18.67
CA LEU A 526 -26.63 -16.04 -17.89
C LEU A 526 -26.98 -15.84 -16.41
N LYS A 527 -27.67 -16.83 -15.84
CA LYS A 527 -28.03 -16.84 -14.43
C LYS A 527 -27.09 -17.75 -13.65
N ILE A 528 -26.58 -17.28 -12.53
CA ILE A 528 -25.71 -18.07 -11.66
C ILE A 528 -26.44 -18.35 -10.35
N VAL A 529 -26.64 -19.63 -10.05
CA VAL A 529 -27.28 -20.10 -8.83
C VAL A 529 -26.22 -20.79 -7.98
N LYS A 530 -25.98 -20.25 -6.79
CA LYS A 530 -25.02 -20.80 -5.83
C LYS A 530 -25.69 -21.95 -5.07
N LEU A 531 -25.09 -23.14 -5.14
CA LEU A 531 -25.53 -24.32 -4.40
C LEU A 531 -24.66 -24.52 -3.16
N LYS A 532 -25.23 -25.14 -2.13
CA LYS A 532 -24.57 -25.36 -0.84
C LYS A 532 -23.44 -26.37 -0.94
N ASP A 533 -23.71 -27.51 -1.56
CA ASP A 533 -22.81 -28.65 -1.61
C ASP A 533 -23.00 -29.50 -2.87
N ILE A 534 -22.13 -30.49 -3.03
CA ILE A 534 -22.12 -31.37 -4.20
C ILE A 534 -23.34 -32.29 -4.26
N GLU A 535 -23.95 -32.63 -3.13
CA GLU A 535 -25.14 -33.50 -3.12
C GLU A 535 -26.36 -32.75 -3.63
N GLU A 536 -26.51 -31.48 -3.23
CA GLU A 536 -27.50 -30.58 -3.82
C GLU A 536 -27.28 -30.43 -5.33
N ALA A 537 -26.04 -30.29 -5.78
CA ALA A 537 -25.73 -30.23 -7.21
C ALA A 537 -26.13 -31.50 -7.97
N ARG A 538 -25.86 -32.69 -7.41
CA ARG A 538 -26.30 -33.96 -8.02
C ARG A 538 -27.82 -34.05 -8.11
N ARG A 539 -28.54 -33.70 -7.04
CA ARG A 539 -30.01 -33.69 -7.04
C ARG A 539 -30.57 -32.75 -8.12
N ILE A 540 -30.06 -31.52 -8.20
CA ILE A 540 -30.48 -30.56 -9.23
C ILE A 540 -30.18 -31.10 -10.64
N LYS A 541 -29.05 -31.75 -10.84
CA LYS A 541 -28.71 -32.38 -12.12
C LYS A 541 -29.71 -33.48 -12.51
N GLU A 542 -30.09 -34.34 -11.57
CA GLU A 542 -31.11 -35.37 -11.78
C GLU A 542 -32.48 -34.77 -12.13
N GLU A 543 -32.90 -33.73 -11.41
CA GLU A 543 -34.16 -33.01 -11.66
C GLU A 543 -34.19 -32.36 -13.05
N LEU A 544 -33.12 -31.66 -13.45
CA LEU A 544 -33.00 -31.03 -14.76
C LEU A 544 -33.02 -32.06 -15.89
N THR A 545 -32.35 -33.20 -15.67
CA THR A 545 -32.31 -34.30 -16.64
C THR A 545 -33.69 -34.94 -16.80
N ALA A 546 -34.39 -35.19 -15.69
CA ALA A 546 -35.76 -35.71 -15.70
C ALA A 546 -36.75 -34.74 -16.39
N ALA A 547 -36.57 -33.43 -16.18
CA ALA A 547 -37.37 -32.38 -16.82
C ALA A 547 -36.97 -32.09 -18.28
N LYS A 548 -35.94 -32.74 -18.82
CA LYS A 548 -35.37 -32.51 -20.17
C LYS A 548 -34.94 -31.06 -20.41
N VAL A 549 -34.49 -30.37 -19.37
CA VAL A 549 -33.96 -29.00 -19.46
C VAL A 549 -32.45 -29.08 -19.74
N LEU A 550 -32.09 -29.16 -21.02
CA LEU A 550 -30.72 -29.42 -21.46
C LEU A 550 -29.81 -28.18 -21.52
N ASP A 551 -30.40 -26.98 -21.43
CA ASP A 551 -29.67 -25.72 -21.57
C ASP A 551 -29.18 -25.17 -20.21
N ASN A 552 -29.20 -25.99 -19.16
CA ASN A 552 -28.71 -25.64 -17.82
C ASN A 552 -27.54 -26.53 -17.43
N TYR A 553 -26.55 -25.93 -16.78
CA TYR A 553 -25.27 -26.58 -16.46
C TYR A 553 -25.09 -26.64 -14.96
N VAL A 554 -24.57 -27.77 -14.48
CA VAL A 554 -24.33 -28.00 -13.06
C VAL A 554 -22.85 -28.23 -12.85
N PHE A 555 -22.21 -27.34 -12.10
CA PHE A 555 -20.79 -27.39 -11.77
C PHE A 555 -20.57 -27.57 -10.27
N TYR A 556 -19.40 -28.08 -9.93
CA TYR A 556 -18.92 -28.08 -8.56
C TYR A 556 -17.44 -27.72 -8.53
N PHE A 557 -16.99 -27.16 -7.41
CA PHE A 557 -15.58 -27.06 -7.08
C PHE A 557 -15.17 -28.22 -6.17
N ASP A 558 -14.03 -28.84 -6.48
CA ASP A 558 -13.39 -29.80 -5.60
C ASP A 558 -12.64 -29.13 -4.44
N LYS A 559 -12.01 -29.93 -3.57
CA LYS A 559 -11.26 -29.44 -2.41
C LYS A 559 -10.01 -28.65 -2.79
N ASP A 560 -9.51 -28.80 -4.01
CA ASP A 560 -8.33 -28.09 -4.51
C ASP A 560 -8.68 -26.79 -5.24
N GLY A 561 -9.98 -26.54 -5.45
CA GLY A 561 -10.51 -25.36 -6.13
C GLY A 561 -10.61 -25.55 -7.64
N MET A 562 -10.61 -26.79 -8.16
CA MET A 562 -10.87 -27.05 -9.57
C MET A 562 -12.37 -27.14 -9.81
N ILE A 563 -12.84 -26.45 -10.85
CA ILE A 563 -14.22 -26.54 -11.33
C ILE A 563 -14.36 -27.76 -12.26
N ALA A 564 -15.48 -28.47 -12.14
CA ALA A 564 -15.88 -29.52 -13.06
C ALA A 564 -17.40 -29.54 -13.24
N GLU A 565 -17.85 -29.96 -14.41
CA GLU A 565 -19.27 -30.20 -14.70
C GLU A 565 -19.73 -31.57 -14.18
N ILE A 566 -20.91 -31.62 -13.57
CA ILE A 566 -21.62 -32.86 -13.22
C ILE A 566 -22.35 -33.34 -14.47
N LYS A 567 -21.88 -34.47 -15.01
CA LYS A 567 -22.44 -35.07 -16.22
C LYS A 567 -23.73 -35.82 -15.96
#